data_AF-A0A2D9CET2-F1
#
_entry.id   AF-A0A2D9CET2-F1
#
_cell.length_a   1.000
_cell.length_b   1.000
_cell.length_c   1.000
_cell.angle_alpha   90.00
_cell.angle_beta   90.00
_cell.angle_gamma   90.00
#
_symmetry.space_group_name_H-M   'P 1'
#
loop_
_entity.id
_entity.type
_entity.pdbx_description
1 polymer ?
#
loop_
_entity_poly.entity_id
_entity_poly.type
_entity_poly.pdbx_seq_one_letter_code
_entity_poly.pdbx_strand_id
1 'polypeptide(L)'
;MTYDIEDGYASALESMPAGKAYRIAVFIENNMPNVKQNDYHTYIFTGVINYFEEEVPFMFEIMHASGDVPTLTDLSIIEMDEFLDLINLNLFVKGNETSI
;
A
#
# COMPACT_ATOMS: atom_id res chain seq x y z
N MET A 1 14.83 4.58 11.72
CA MET A 1 13.66 4.51 10.84
C MET A 1 14.00 3.50 9.76
N THR A 2 13.06 2.61 9.43
CA THR A 2 13.30 1.49 8.50
C THR A 2 12.93 1.87 7.06
N TYR A 3 12.37 3.06 6.86
CA TYR A 3 11.89 3.62 5.59
C TYR A 3 11.81 5.16 5.68
N ASP A 4 11.72 5.84 4.53
CA ASP A 4 11.51 7.28 4.36
C ASP A 4 10.10 7.60 3.81
N ILE A 5 9.73 8.88 3.80
CA ILE A 5 8.40 9.36 3.38
C ILE A 5 8.57 10.55 2.43
N GLU A 6 7.84 10.55 1.31
CA GLU A 6 7.71 11.71 0.42
C GLU A 6 6.46 12.55 0.70
N ASP A 7 6.46 13.77 0.16
CA ASP A 7 5.39 14.75 0.33
C ASP A 7 4.02 14.25 -0.14
N GLY A 8 3.95 13.35 -1.13
CA GLY A 8 2.69 12.77 -1.61
C GLY A 8 1.97 12.00 -0.50
N TYR A 9 2.67 11.03 0.09
CA TYR A 9 2.18 10.28 1.24
C TYR A 9 1.84 11.18 2.44
N ALA A 10 2.71 12.13 2.77
CA ALA A 10 2.48 13.04 3.90
C ALA A 10 1.22 13.91 3.68
N SER A 11 1.09 14.51 2.49
CA SER A 11 -0.05 15.34 2.12
C SER A 11 -1.36 14.55 2.12
N ALA A 12 -1.33 13.29 1.67
CA ALA A 12 -2.49 12.42 1.70
C ALA A 12 -2.98 12.17 3.14
N LEU A 13 -2.07 11.89 4.09
CA LEU A 13 -2.42 11.74 5.51
C LEU A 13 -2.99 13.04 6.11
N GLU A 14 -2.43 14.19 5.75
CA GLU A 14 -2.92 15.50 6.23
C GLU A 14 -4.30 15.86 5.67
N SER A 15 -4.63 15.36 4.48
CA SER A 15 -5.91 15.66 3.79
C SER A 15 -7.12 14.92 4.36
N MET A 16 -6.91 13.88 5.20
CA MET A 16 -7.97 13.03 5.72
C MET A 16 -8.19 13.23 7.23
N PRO A 17 -9.33 12.79 7.80
CA PRO A 17 -9.56 12.88 9.23
C PRO A 17 -8.44 12.22 10.03
N ALA A 18 -7.91 12.91 11.05
CA ALA A 18 -6.74 12.47 11.82
C ALA A 18 -6.85 11.04 12.37
N GLY A 19 -8.06 10.61 12.77
CA GLY A 19 -8.31 9.24 13.23
C GLY A 19 -8.18 8.18 12.13
N LYS A 20 -8.57 8.50 10.88
CA LYS A 20 -8.35 7.64 9.69
C LYS A 20 -6.85 7.60 9.38
N ALA A 21 -6.21 8.77 9.28
CA ALA A 21 -4.78 8.91 9.00
C ALA A 21 -3.92 8.07 9.97
N TYR A 22 -4.15 8.22 11.28
CA TYR A 22 -3.44 7.47 12.30
C TYR A 22 -3.59 5.95 12.14
N ARG A 23 -4.81 5.46 11.88
CA ARG A 23 -5.04 4.03 11.73
C ARG A 23 -4.38 3.45 10.48
N ILE A 24 -4.37 4.20 9.37
CA ILE A 24 -3.67 3.81 8.15
C ILE A 24 -2.16 3.78 8.39
N ALA A 25 -1.59 4.83 8.98
CA ALA A 25 -0.16 4.89 9.27
C ALA A 25 0.29 3.74 10.19
N VAL A 26 -0.49 3.45 11.25
CA VAL A 26 -0.23 2.31 12.15
C VAL A 26 -0.39 0.96 11.42
N PHE A 27 -1.34 0.83 10.50
CA PHE A 27 -1.47 -0.38 9.70
C PHE A 27 -0.22 -0.59 8.84
N ILE A 28 0.23 0.43 8.13
CA ILE A 28 1.40 0.36 7.24
C ILE A 28 2.67 0.07 8.05
N GLU A 29 2.89 0.74 9.19
CA GLU A 29 4.04 0.49 10.08
C GLU A 29 4.09 -0.99 10.52
N ASN A 30 2.96 -1.55 10.94
CA ASN A 30 2.89 -2.93 11.42
C ASN A 30 2.96 -3.99 10.32
N ASN A 31 2.71 -3.61 9.07
CA ASN A 31 2.63 -4.52 7.92
C ASN A 31 3.56 -4.09 6.78
N MET A 32 4.65 -3.38 7.09
CA MET A 32 5.55 -2.81 6.09
C MET A 32 6.08 -3.89 5.14
N PRO A 33 5.77 -3.83 3.83
CA PRO A 33 6.18 -4.87 2.90
C PRO A 33 7.68 -4.83 2.66
N ASN A 34 8.28 -6.01 2.51
CA ASN A 34 9.67 -6.12 2.07
C ASN A 34 9.74 -6.03 0.54
N VAL A 35 10.12 -4.86 0.03
CA VAL A 35 10.23 -4.59 -1.41
C VAL A 35 11.68 -4.70 -1.90
N LYS A 36 11.85 -5.26 -3.10
CA LYS A 36 13.18 -5.39 -3.72
C LYS A 36 13.65 -4.03 -4.25
N GLN A 37 14.96 -3.84 -4.21
CA GLN A 37 15.58 -2.68 -4.85
C GLN A 37 15.30 -2.67 -6.34
N ASN A 38 14.81 -1.53 -6.84
CA ASN A 38 14.64 -1.27 -8.25
C ASN A 38 14.52 0.24 -8.49
N ASP A 39 15.15 0.74 -9.56
CA ASP A 39 15.20 2.18 -9.88
C ASP A 39 14.12 2.62 -10.89
N TYR A 40 13.21 1.71 -11.30
CA TYR A 40 12.39 1.91 -12.49
C TYR A 40 10.88 1.86 -12.23
N HIS A 41 10.44 1.27 -11.11
CA HIS A 41 9.04 1.00 -10.82
C HIS A 41 8.74 1.17 -9.32
N THR A 42 7.52 1.58 -9.05
CA THR A 42 6.92 1.65 -7.72
C THR A 42 6.11 0.38 -7.46
N TYR A 43 6.07 -0.06 -6.21
CA TYR A 43 5.16 -1.12 -5.77
C TYR A 43 3.90 -0.50 -5.19
N ILE A 44 2.75 -1.01 -5.60
CA ILE A 44 1.44 -0.61 -5.05
C ILE A 44 0.97 -1.73 -4.13
N PHE A 45 0.55 -1.36 -2.92
CA PHE A 45 -0.04 -2.27 -1.94
C PHE A 45 -1.40 -1.73 -1.50
N THR A 46 -2.28 -2.64 -1.08
CA THR A 46 -3.61 -2.29 -0.58
C THR A 46 -3.81 -2.80 0.84
N GLY A 47 -4.72 -2.14 1.56
CA GLY A 47 -5.13 -2.55 2.90
C GLY A 47 -6.53 -2.07 3.22
N VAL A 48 -7.08 -2.57 4.33
CA VAL A 48 -8.37 -2.16 4.86
C VAL A 48 -8.21 -1.91 6.34
N ILE A 49 -8.69 -0.76 6.81
CA ILE A 49 -8.84 -0.46 8.24
C ILE A 49 -10.31 -0.40 8.62
N ASN A 50 -10.59 -0.64 9.90
CA ASN A 50 -11.90 -0.35 10.48
C ASN A 50 -11.89 1.05 11.13
N TYR A 51 -12.84 1.89 10.76
CA TYR A 51 -13.02 3.23 11.32
C TYR A 51 -14.51 3.54 11.54
N PHE A 52 -14.94 3.71 12.79
CA PHE A 52 -16.35 3.91 13.17
C PHE A 52 -17.30 2.90 12.50
N GLU A 53 -16.95 1.61 12.57
CA GLU A 53 -17.75 0.49 12.00
C GLU A 53 -17.84 0.49 10.47
N GLU A 54 -17.10 1.37 9.79
CA GLU A 54 -16.91 1.39 8.35
C GLU A 54 -15.56 0.74 7.99
N GLU A 55 -15.56 -0.13 6.98
CA GLU A 55 -14.35 -0.61 6.33
C GLU A 55 -13.85 0.47 5.37
N VAL A 56 -12.60 0.91 5.56
CA VAL A 56 -11.96 1.93 4.73
C VAL A 56 -10.82 1.25 3.96
N PRO A 57 -11.02 0.91 2.69
CA PRO A 57 -9.94 0.43 1.84
C PRO A 57 -9.02 1.59 1.46
N PHE A 58 -7.74 1.28 1.31
CA PHE A 58 -6.73 2.23 0.86
C PHE A 58 -5.66 1.50 0.05
N MET A 59 -4.94 2.27 -0.75
CA MET A 59 -3.71 1.86 -1.40
C MET A 59 -2.57 2.80 -1.04
N PHE A 60 -1.35 2.27 -1.03
CA PHE A 60 -0.15 3.07 -0.86
C PHE A 60 0.93 2.61 -1.82
N GLU A 61 1.80 3.55 -2.14
CA GLU A 61 2.93 3.37 -3.02
C GLU A 61 4.24 3.33 -2.22
N ILE A 62 5.13 2.43 -2.61
CA ILE A 62 6.46 2.31 -2.04
C ILE A 62 7.51 2.07 -3.13
N MET A 63 8.60 2.82 -3.08
CA MET A 63 9.77 2.68 -3.94
C MET A 63 10.97 2.23 -3.10
N HIS A 64 11.92 1.52 -3.71
CA HIS A 64 13.20 1.19 -3.07
C HIS A 64 14.31 1.35 -4.10
N ALA A 65 14.80 2.58 -4.24
CA ALA A 65 15.88 2.90 -5.17
C ALA A 65 17.23 2.39 -4.65
N SER A 66 18.17 2.18 -5.55
CA SER A 66 19.53 1.71 -5.24
C SER A 66 20.28 2.74 -4.39
N GLY A 67 20.69 2.34 -3.19
CA GLY A 67 21.45 3.19 -2.27
C GLY A 67 20.59 3.93 -1.24
N ASP A 68 19.26 3.80 -1.32
CA ASP A 68 18.31 4.38 -0.37
C ASP A 68 17.58 3.31 0.45
N VAL A 69 16.84 3.75 1.46
CA VAL A 69 15.85 2.92 2.17
C VAL A 69 14.54 2.86 1.38
N PRO A 70 13.62 1.93 1.67
CA PRO A 70 12.28 2.00 1.11
C PRO A 70 11.62 3.34 1.43
N THR A 71 10.88 3.90 0.49
CA THR A 71 10.26 5.22 0.62
C THR A 71 8.78 5.13 0.27
N LEU A 72 7.91 5.58 1.18
CA LEU A 72 6.47 5.71 0.92
C LEU A 72 6.24 6.98 0.09
N THR A 73 5.74 6.82 -1.14
CA THR A 73 5.63 7.92 -2.11
C THR A 73 4.24 8.52 -2.16
N ASP A 74 3.20 7.69 -2.11
CA ASP A 74 1.80 8.12 -2.20
C ASP A 74 0.85 7.24 -1.35
N LEU A 75 -0.32 7.78 -1.06
CA LEU A 75 -1.40 7.12 -0.32
C LEU A 75 -2.75 7.63 -0.82
N SER A 76 -3.70 6.73 -1.02
CA SER A 76 -5.07 7.09 -1.39
C SER A 76 -6.09 6.18 -0.73
N ILE A 77 -7.19 6.76 -0.26
CA ILE A 77 -8.40 6.00 0.06
C ILE A 77 -9.05 5.64 -1.26
N ILE A 78 -9.44 4.37 -1.41
CA ILE A 78 -10.07 3.83 -2.62
C ILE A 78 -11.43 3.25 -2.27
N GLU A 79 -12.26 3.03 -3.29
CA GLU A 79 -13.54 2.36 -3.11
C GLU A 79 -13.34 0.85 -2.91
N MET A 80 -14.32 0.19 -2.27
CA MET A 80 -14.23 -1.26 -2.02
C MET A 80 -14.16 -2.06 -3.34
N ASP A 81 -14.86 -1.62 -4.39
CA ASP A 81 -14.80 -2.29 -5.69
C ASP A 81 -13.39 -2.22 -6.29
N GLU A 82 -12.71 -1.07 -6.20
CA GLU A 82 -11.32 -0.90 -6.65
C GLU A 82 -10.35 -1.75 -5.82
N PHE A 83 -10.58 -1.83 -4.50
CA PHE A 83 -9.81 -2.70 -3.62
C PHE A 83 -9.93 -4.17 -4.02
N LEU A 84 -11.15 -4.64 -4.29
CA LEU A 84 -11.40 -6.00 -4.75
C LEU A 84 -10.77 -6.26 -6.11
N ASP A 85 -10.82 -5.28 -7.03
CA ASP A 85 -10.15 -5.36 -8.32
C ASP A 85 -8.63 -5.49 -8.17
N LEU A 86 -8.00 -4.70 -7.30
CA LEU A 86 -6.55 -4.77 -7.03
C LEU A 86 -6.15 -6.11 -6.40
N ILE A 87 -6.97 -6.67 -5.50
CA ILE A 87 -6.76 -8.02 -4.96
C ILE A 87 -6.87 -9.07 -6.08
N ASN A 88 -7.88 -8.94 -6.95
CA ASN A 88 -8.12 -9.87 -8.04
C ASN A 88 -7.03 -9.80 -9.12
N LEU A 89 -6.45 -8.63 -9.38
CA LEU A 89 -5.28 -8.48 -10.26
C LEU A 89 -4.07 -9.28 -9.75
N ASN A 90 -4.02 -9.59 -8.45
CA ASN A 90 -3.01 -10.45 -7.83
C ASN A 90 -3.41 -11.95 -7.80
N LEU A 91 -4.48 -12.36 -8.50
CA LEU A 91 -5.07 -13.70 -8.48
C LEU A 91 -5.58 -14.18 -9.86
N PHE A 92 -4.69 -14.69 -10.73
CA PHE A 92 -4.87 -15.93 -11.54
C PHE A 92 -3.56 -16.33 -12.25
N VAL A 93 -2.48 -16.60 -11.49
CA VAL A 93 -1.39 -17.48 -11.96
C VAL A 93 -0.95 -18.41 -10.83
N LYS A 94 -1.73 -19.48 -10.64
CA LYS A 94 -1.38 -20.75 -9.99
C LYS A 94 -2.27 -21.82 -10.65
N GLY A 95 -1.79 -22.82 -11.37
CA GLY A 95 -0.49 -23.09 -11.95
C GLY A 95 -0.72 -23.92 -13.22
N ASN A 96 0.34 -24.20 -13.98
CA ASN A 96 0.28 -25.21 -15.03
C ASN A 96 -0.28 -26.50 -14.42
N GLU A 97 -1.44 -26.94 -14.90
CA GLU A 97 -1.80 -28.34 -14.85
C GLU A 97 -0.67 -29.07 -15.59
N THR A 98 0.18 -29.77 -14.84
CA THR A 98 1.11 -30.71 -15.43
C THR A 98 0.25 -31.76 -16.13
N SER A 99 0.15 -31.65 -17.45
CA SER A 99 -0.28 -32.75 -18.30
C SER A 99 0.76 -33.86 -18.17
N ILE A 100 0.45 -34.90 -17.41
CA ILE A 100 0.94 -36.27 -17.64
C ILE A 100 -0.14 -37.26 -17.22
#